data_AF-A0A061NPA5-F1
#
_entry.id   AF-A0A061NPA5-F1
#
_cell.length_a   1.000
_cell.length_b   1.000
_cell.length_c   1.000
_cell.angle_alpha   90.00
_cell.angle_beta   90.00
_cell.angle_gamma   90.00
#
_symmetry.space_group_name_H-M   'P 1'
#
loop_
_entity.id
_entity.type
_entity.pdbx_description
1 polymer ?
#
loop_
_entity_poly.entity_id
_entity_poly.type
_entity_poly.pdbx_seq_one_letter_code
_entity_poly.pdbx_strand_id
1 'polypeptide(L)' 'MKMNVNGISELVVEVESMDGAIEFWHQKLGFPIVDQWGYTNGEFSTVEKSDVWATWLYV' A
#
# COMPACT_ATOMS: atom_id res chain seq x y z
N MET A 1 0.12 -16.53 9.04
CA MET A 1 -0.13 -17.16 7.72
C MET A 1 1.21 -17.52 7.10
N LYS A 2 1.39 -18.71 6.52
CA LYS A 2 2.65 -19.10 5.86
C LYS A 2 2.35 -19.26 4.37
N MET A 3 2.91 -18.40 3.52
CA MET A 3 2.71 -18.43 2.07
C MET A 3 3.84 -19.24 1.44
N ASN A 4 3.51 -20.35 0.76
CA ASN A 4 4.48 -21.14 0.01
C ASN A 4 4.53 -20.63 -1.44
N VAL A 5 5.44 -19.70 -1.73
CA VAL A 5 5.59 -19.08 -3.05
C VAL A 5 7.05 -19.14 -3.52
N ASN A 6 7.27 -19.44 -4.80
CA ASN A 6 8.61 -19.54 -5.42
C ASN A 6 9.23 -18.15 -5.76
N GLY A 7 8.55 -17.08 -5.34
CA GLY A 7 8.82 -15.68 -5.66
C GLY A 7 7.49 -14.92 -5.69
N ILE A 8 7.51 -13.64 -5.35
CA ILE A 8 6.35 -12.74 -5.43
C ILE A 8 6.71 -11.68 -6.47
N SER A 9 5.95 -11.60 -7.56
CA SER A 9 6.05 -10.49 -8.51
C SER A 9 5.22 -9.30 -8.06
N GLU A 10 4.07 -9.56 -7.41
CA GLU A 10 3.16 -8.57 -6.87
C GLU A 10 2.33 -9.18 -5.74
N LEU A 11 2.04 -8.41 -4.70
CA LEU A 11 1.15 -8.80 -3.61
C LEU A 11 0.17 -7.65 -3.34
N VAL A 12 -1.12 -7.92 -3.50
CA VAL A 12 -2.19 -6.97 -3.18
C VAL A 12 -2.87 -7.43 -1.91
N VAL A 13 -2.94 -6.56 -0.90
CA VAL A 13 -3.52 -6.86 0.41
C VAL A 13 -4.48 -5.74 0.81
N GLU A 14 -5.69 -6.12 1.18
CA GLU A 14 -6.62 -5.20 1.85
C GLU A 14 -6.20 -5.05 3.31
N VAL A 15 -6.18 -3.81 3.80
CA VAL A 15 -5.72 -3.48 5.15
C VAL A 15 -6.79 -2.72 5.92
N GLU A 16 -6.88 -2.98 7.22
CA GLU A 16 -7.84 -2.28 8.10
C GLU A 16 -7.45 -0.82 8.35
N SER A 17 -6.16 -0.50 8.29
CA SER A 17 -5.62 0.85 8.49
C SER A 17 -4.48 1.12 7.51
N MET A 18 -4.69 2.11 6.64
CA MET A 18 -3.67 2.53 5.67
C MET A 18 -2.43 3.11 6.37
N ASP A 19 -2.64 3.96 7.38
CA ASP A 19 -1.54 4.55 8.16
C ASP A 19 -0.69 3.46 8.84
N GLY A 20 -1.33 2.48 9.47
CA GLY A 20 -0.64 1.35 10.09
C GLY A 20 0.13 0.51 9.08
N ALA A 21 -0.44 0.28 7.89
CA ALA A 21 0.22 -0.42 6.81
C ALA A 21 1.45 0.36 6.30
N ILE A 22 1.33 1.67 6.09
CA ILE A 22 2.44 2.53 5.67
C ILE A 22 3.54 2.55 6.75
N GLU A 23 3.19 2.71 8.02
CA GLU A 23 4.17 2.66 9.12
C GLU A 23 4.93 1.32 9.12
N PHE A 24 4.22 0.20 8.98
CA PHE A 24 4.85 -1.11 8.97
C PHE A 24 5.73 -1.34 7.73
N TRP A 25 5.17 -1.23 6.54
CA TRP A 25 5.89 -1.63 5.31
C TRP A 25 6.91 -0.58 4.87
N HIS A 26 6.57 0.70 4.90
CA HIS A 26 7.48 1.75 4.44
C HIS A 26 8.48 2.15 5.53
N GLN A 27 8.00 2.48 6.74
CA GLN A 27 8.90 3.04 7.76
C GLN A 27 9.72 1.96 8.48
N LYS A 28 9.11 0.83 8.86
CA LYS A 28 9.81 -0.24 9.61
C LYS A 28 10.58 -1.19 8.70
N LEU A 29 10.01 -1.60 7.57
CA LEU A 29 10.66 -2.53 6.64
C LEU A 29 11.44 -1.85 5.52
N GLY A 30 11.22 -0.54 5.29
CA GLY A 30 12.03 0.26 4.37
C GLY A 30 11.62 0.19 2.90
N PHE A 31 10.47 -0.42 2.57
CA PHE A 31 10.01 -0.47 1.18
C PHE A 31 9.60 0.93 0.70
N PRO A 32 10.17 1.46 -0.39
CA PRO A 32 9.86 2.82 -0.82
C PRO A 32 8.44 2.89 -1.40
N ILE A 33 7.73 3.97 -1.07
CA ILE A 33 6.45 4.30 -1.69
C ILE A 33 6.73 4.77 -3.11
N VAL A 34 6.07 4.13 -4.08
CA VAL A 34 6.10 4.49 -5.49
C VAL A 34 5.03 5.55 -5.76
N ASP A 35 3.80 5.28 -5.32
CA ASP A 35 2.67 6.18 -5.53
C ASP A 35 1.55 5.91 -4.51
N GLN A 36 0.68 6.91 -4.32
CA GLN A 36 -0.46 6.87 -3.40
C GLN A 36 -1.68 7.51 -4.06
N TRP A 37 -2.82 6.85 -3.88
CA TRP A 37 -4.09 7.32 -4.43
C TRP A 37 -5.16 7.37 -3.36
N GLY A 38 -6.05 8.32 -3.52
CA GLY A 38 -7.34 8.33 -2.86
C GLY A 38 -8.40 7.76 -3.78
N TYR A 39 -9.57 7.56 -3.23
CA TYR A 39 -10.71 7.03 -3.96
C TYR A 39 -11.91 7.94 -3.79
N THR A 40 -12.30 8.62 -4.87
CA THR A 40 -13.41 9.58 -4.87
C THR A 40 -14.29 9.32 -6.08
N ASN A 41 -15.63 9.37 -5.90
CA ASN A 41 -16.61 9.16 -6.96
C ASN A 41 -16.44 7.88 -7.80
N GLY A 42 -15.87 6.81 -7.24
CA GLY A 42 -15.67 5.54 -7.94
C GLY A 42 -14.38 5.45 -8.76
N GLU A 43 -13.51 6.45 -8.66
CA GLU A 43 -12.24 6.50 -9.41
C GLU A 43 -11.06 6.78 -8.47
N PHE A 44 -9.89 6.25 -8.83
CA PHE A 44 -8.64 6.55 -8.16
C PHE A 44 -8.08 7.89 -8.65
N SER A 45 -7.64 8.71 -7.73
CA SER A 45 -7.07 10.03 -8.01
C SER A 45 -5.85 10.31 -7.14
N THR A 46 -4.95 11.16 -7.61
CA THR A 46 -3.86 11.68 -6.79
C THR A 46 -4.45 12.57 -5.70
N VAL A 47 -4.05 12.33 -4.44
CA VAL A 47 -4.62 13.01 -3.28
C VAL A 47 -3.54 13.51 -2.33
N GLU A 48 -3.92 14.37 -1.39
CA GLU A 48 -3.10 14.65 -0.22
C GLU A 48 -3.11 13.46 0.76
N LYS A 49 -2.09 13.38 1.62
CA LYS A 49 -1.86 12.26 2.54
C LYS A 49 -3.06 11.85 3.40
N SER A 50 -3.96 12.78 3.72
CA SER A 50 -5.14 12.52 4.55
C SER A 50 -6.19 11.63 3.89
N ASP A 51 -6.16 11.48 2.56
CA ASP A 51 -7.20 10.78 1.79
C ASP A 51 -6.68 9.53 1.10
N VAL A 52 -5.56 8.96 1.56
CA VAL A 52 -4.95 7.79 0.93
C VAL A 52 -5.78 6.53 1.18
N TRP A 53 -6.24 5.92 0.09
CA TRP A 53 -7.00 4.66 0.05
C TRP A 53 -6.21 3.50 -0.54
N ALA A 54 -5.17 3.78 -1.33
CA ALA A 54 -4.27 2.78 -1.89
C ALA A 54 -2.83 3.30 -1.91
N THR A 55 -1.86 2.43 -1.60
CA THR A 55 -0.43 2.74 -1.66
C THR A 55 0.30 1.62 -2.40
N TRP A 56 1.10 1.99 -3.40
CA TRP A 56 2.01 1.07 -4.09
C TRP A 56 3.41 1.22 -3.51
N LEU A 57 3.95 0.10 -3.02
CA LEU A 57 5.32 -0.05 -2.55
C LEU A 57 6.16 -0.86 -3.54
N TYR A 58 7.42 -0.50 -3.72
CA TYR A 58 8.38 -1.33 -4.47
C TYR A 58 8.97 -2.39 -3.53
N VAL A 59 8.86 -3.67 -3.90
CA VAL A 59 9.32 -4.85 -3.11
C VAL A 59 10.58 -5.44 -3.70
#